data_AF-A0A0M3U7R1-F1
#
_entry.id   AF-A0A0M3U7R1-F1
#
_cell.length_a   1.000
_cell.length_b   1.000
_cell.length_c   1.000
_cell.angle_alpha   90.00
_cell.angle_beta   90.00
_cell.angle_gamma   90.00
#
_symmetry.space_group_name_H-M   'P 1'
#
loop_
_entity.id
_entity.type
_entity.pdbx_description
1 polymer ?
#
loop_
_entity_poly.entity_id
_entity_poly.type
_entity_poly.pdbx_seq_one_letter_code
_entity_poly.pdbx_strand_id
1 'polypeptide(L)'
;MSVKVPTRALIGMLSDLIHTADLAPDAGVLGAVMVHTARGAIGEQPGDQDLLAGVSTDRFTAGHAYVGCDGQLTGGPSLWNVQDCRSVIAVFKTAAKRDEFHHLEVTRSAAVVTLREDPNLFDDGLSLSFAQQPLAQFPGPFLYDYLARPTADEVQLDDGTMQGALPRTDLTGSNVASFVRIADRRRCSIRLFRTHQRESIAVQIGPTYRGILMPARYEPTSDERTPDNDVVAPDLEELHRLIDAERAAEQAAADSAAPATAPVAGAEVEPHLFAAPLVDHPPPDRGIDELLIDAAELVITTQFGSPSMLSRKLRVGHARAVRLLDELEQHGVVGPAAGSRSRDVLVDVVELTPALDKLRGNGGPG
;
A
#
# COMPACT_ATOMS: atom_id res chain seq x y z
N MET A 1 4.93 -28.75 -0.26
CA MET A 1 3.62 -29.35 0.08
C MET A 1 2.53 -28.46 -0.47
N SER A 2 1.36 -29.03 -0.72
CA SER A 2 0.18 -28.33 -1.25
C SER A 2 -0.86 -28.12 -0.16
N VAL A 3 -1.75 -27.16 -0.40
CA VAL A 3 -2.93 -26.88 0.40
C VAL A 3 -4.17 -27.07 -0.44
N LYS A 4 -5.13 -27.84 0.03
CA LYS A 4 -6.41 -28.01 -0.63
C LYS A 4 -7.44 -27.09 0.03
N VAL A 5 -8.09 -26.23 -0.74
CA VAL A 5 -9.05 -25.24 -0.22
C VAL A 5 -10.35 -25.24 -1.03
N PRO A 6 -11.53 -25.17 -0.40
CA PRO A 6 -12.79 -25.04 -1.11
C PRO A 6 -12.77 -23.77 -1.98
N THR A 7 -13.01 -23.92 -3.27
CA THR A 7 -12.83 -22.82 -4.24
C THR A 7 -13.75 -21.65 -3.97
N ARG A 8 -14.99 -21.94 -3.55
CA ARG A 8 -15.97 -20.91 -3.19
C ARG A 8 -15.51 -20.09 -1.98
N ALA A 9 -14.93 -20.74 -0.98
CA ALA A 9 -14.43 -20.09 0.23
C ALA A 9 -13.21 -19.21 -0.08
N LEU A 10 -12.25 -19.73 -0.85
CA LEU A 10 -11.08 -18.96 -1.29
C LEU A 10 -11.49 -17.71 -2.09
N ILE A 11 -12.43 -17.84 -3.03
CA ILE A 11 -12.94 -16.71 -3.82
C ILE A 11 -13.59 -15.65 -2.91
N GLY A 12 -14.36 -16.07 -1.91
CA GLY A 12 -14.96 -15.18 -0.92
C GLY A 12 -13.89 -14.40 -0.16
N MET A 13 -12.95 -15.12 0.48
CA MET A 13 -11.85 -14.54 1.24
C MET A 13 -11.03 -13.53 0.41
N LEU A 14 -10.65 -13.87 -0.82
CA LEU A 14 -9.90 -12.96 -1.69
C LEU A 14 -10.72 -11.74 -2.11
N SER A 15 -12.02 -11.92 -2.37
CA SER A 15 -12.90 -10.80 -2.73
C SER A 15 -12.99 -9.78 -1.60
N ASP A 16 -13.08 -10.25 -0.36
CA ASP A 16 -13.16 -9.39 0.83
C ASP A 16 -11.84 -8.64 1.06
N LEU A 17 -10.71 -9.36 1.04
CA LEU A 17 -9.39 -8.77 1.31
C LEU A 17 -8.92 -7.79 0.23
N ILE A 18 -9.42 -7.87 -1.00
CA ILE A 18 -9.13 -6.87 -2.04
C ILE A 18 -9.68 -5.49 -1.64
N HIS A 19 -10.77 -5.41 -0.87
CA HIS A 19 -11.38 -4.13 -0.49
C HIS A 19 -10.55 -3.32 0.51
N THR A 20 -9.68 -3.97 1.26
CA THR A 20 -8.79 -3.35 2.25
C THR A 20 -7.35 -3.26 1.77
N ALA A 21 -7.04 -3.62 0.51
CA ALA A 21 -5.74 -3.40 -0.11
C ALA A 21 -5.67 -2.02 -0.80
N ASP A 22 -4.47 -1.45 -0.92
CA ASP A 22 -4.28 -0.18 -1.65
C ASP A 22 -4.39 -0.42 -3.18
N LEU A 23 -5.43 0.13 -3.80
CA LEU A 23 -5.72 -0.05 -5.22
C LEU A 23 -5.02 0.98 -6.13
N ALA A 24 -4.20 1.87 -5.57
CA ALA A 24 -3.44 2.82 -6.36
C ALA A 24 -2.44 2.10 -7.29
N PRO A 25 -2.21 2.59 -8.53
CA PRO A 25 -1.28 1.95 -9.46
C PRO A 25 0.17 1.85 -8.95
N ASP A 26 0.55 2.72 -8.01
CA ASP A 26 1.87 2.80 -7.36
C ASP A 26 1.84 2.31 -5.91
N ALA A 27 0.80 1.59 -5.50
CA ALA A 27 0.65 1.01 -4.16
C ALA A 27 1.79 0.06 -3.76
N GLY A 28 2.54 -0.46 -4.75
CA GLY A 28 3.60 -1.43 -4.53
C GLY A 28 3.07 -2.66 -3.82
N VAL A 29 3.74 -3.08 -2.74
CA VAL A 29 3.35 -4.24 -1.93
C VAL A 29 2.04 -4.08 -1.16
N LEU A 30 1.53 -2.86 -1.00
CA LEU A 30 0.22 -2.64 -0.35
C LEU A 30 -0.96 -2.94 -1.28
N GLY A 31 -0.71 -3.02 -2.59
CA GLY A 31 -1.64 -3.56 -3.58
C GLY A 31 -1.65 -5.08 -3.64
N ALA A 32 -1.42 -5.74 -2.50
CA ALA A 32 -1.34 -7.19 -2.38
C ALA A 32 -2.00 -7.71 -1.11
N VAL A 33 -2.30 -9.01 -1.11
CA VAL A 33 -2.86 -9.77 0.01
C VAL A 33 -1.80 -10.76 0.47
N MET A 34 -1.42 -10.71 1.75
CA MET A 34 -0.51 -11.69 2.33
C MET A 34 -1.31 -12.91 2.77
N VAL A 35 -1.07 -14.06 2.13
CA VAL A 35 -1.74 -15.34 2.34
C VAL A 35 -0.79 -16.31 3.03
N HIS A 36 -1.26 -17.02 4.05
CA HIS A 36 -0.48 -18.00 4.80
C HIS A 36 -1.37 -19.12 5.34
N THR A 37 -0.74 -20.21 5.79
CA THR A 37 -1.44 -21.25 6.54
C THR A 37 -1.09 -21.21 8.01
N ALA A 38 -2.08 -21.42 8.85
CA ALA A 38 -1.95 -21.53 10.29
C ALA A 38 -2.89 -22.62 10.81
N ARG A 39 -2.80 -22.93 12.11
CA ARG A 39 -3.72 -23.84 12.78
C ARG A 39 -4.54 -23.07 13.80
N GLY A 40 -5.85 -23.32 13.84
CA GLY A 40 -6.76 -22.69 14.79
C GLY A 40 -8.13 -23.33 14.81
N ALA A 41 -8.97 -22.89 15.74
CA ALA A 41 -10.35 -23.34 15.85
C ALA A 41 -11.26 -22.58 14.86
N ILE A 42 -12.29 -23.25 14.34
CA ILE A 42 -13.38 -22.62 13.59
C ILE A 42 -14.67 -22.75 14.40
N GLY A 43 -15.20 -21.63 14.89
CA GLY A 43 -16.40 -21.61 15.73
C GLY A 43 -16.21 -22.41 17.02
N GLU A 44 -17.25 -23.13 17.44
CA GLU A 44 -17.23 -23.93 18.69
C GLU A 44 -16.65 -25.35 18.51
N GLN A 45 -16.09 -25.69 17.35
CA GLN A 45 -15.61 -27.05 17.09
C GLN A 45 -14.29 -27.33 17.85
N PRO A 46 -14.23 -28.40 18.67
CA PRO A 46 -13.01 -28.75 19.39
C PRO A 46 -11.96 -29.33 18.45
N GLY A 47 -10.83 -28.62 18.27
CA GLY A 47 -9.64 -29.10 17.59
C GLY A 47 -9.02 -28.07 16.63
N ASP A 48 -7.69 -28.05 16.56
CA ASP A 48 -6.95 -27.21 15.62
C ASP A 48 -7.09 -27.73 14.18
N GLN A 49 -7.80 -26.98 13.34
CA GLN A 49 -7.92 -27.24 11.90
C GLN A 49 -6.83 -26.48 11.14
N ASP A 50 -6.46 -26.96 9.96
CA ASP A 50 -5.61 -26.20 9.05
C ASP A 50 -6.45 -25.08 8.43
N LEU A 51 -5.95 -23.85 8.51
CA LEU A 51 -6.60 -22.65 8.03
C LEU A 51 -5.72 -21.98 6.99
N LEU A 52 -6.34 -21.53 5.90
CA LEU A 52 -5.74 -20.58 4.98
C LEU A 52 -6.24 -19.20 5.36
N ALA A 53 -5.34 -18.33 5.79
CA ALA A 53 -5.66 -16.99 6.25
C ALA A 53 -4.98 -15.94 5.35
N GLY A 54 -5.61 -14.78 5.27
CA GLY A 54 -5.13 -13.65 4.49
C GLY A 54 -5.27 -12.33 5.25
N VAL A 55 -4.34 -11.42 5.00
CA VAL A 55 -4.37 -10.04 5.51
C VAL A 55 -4.01 -9.04 4.42
N SER A 56 -4.65 -7.88 4.43
CA SER A 56 -4.36 -6.76 3.52
C SER A 56 -4.53 -5.41 4.21
N THR A 57 -3.93 -4.35 3.66
CA THR A 57 -4.05 -2.99 4.20
C THR A 57 -3.87 -1.91 3.13
N ASP A 58 -4.50 -0.75 3.31
CA ASP A 58 -4.33 0.48 2.51
C ASP A 58 -3.60 1.61 3.27
N ARG A 59 -2.93 1.26 4.38
CA ARG A 59 -2.33 2.13 5.42
C ARG A 59 -3.32 2.72 6.42
N PHE A 60 -4.60 2.85 6.06
CA PHE A 60 -5.63 3.44 6.93
C PHE A 60 -6.59 2.39 7.50
N THR A 61 -6.74 1.30 6.76
CA THR A 61 -7.62 0.17 7.03
C THR A 61 -6.82 -1.11 6.89
N ALA A 62 -7.15 -2.12 7.69
CA ALA A 62 -6.62 -3.47 7.55
C ALA A 62 -7.77 -4.47 7.57
N GLY A 63 -7.68 -5.50 6.74
CA GLY A 63 -8.63 -6.61 6.70
C GLY A 63 -7.92 -7.92 6.98
N HIS A 64 -8.58 -8.80 7.71
CA HIS A 64 -8.16 -10.19 7.92
C HIS A 64 -9.36 -11.11 7.66
N ALA A 65 -9.10 -12.23 7.02
CA ALA A 65 -10.08 -13.27 6.75
C ALA A 65 -9.39 -14.63 6.67
N TYR A 66 -10.13 -15.70 6.95
CA TYR A 66 -9.61 -17.07 6.88
C TYR A 66 -10.69 -18.05 6.44
N VAL A 67 -10.24 -19.19 5.93
CA VAL A 67 -11.08 -20.31 5.50
C VAL A 67 -10.44 -21.63 5.94
N GLY A 68 -11.26 -22.65 6.18
CA GLY A 68 -10.76 -24.00 6.40
C GLY A 68 -10.08 -24.56 5.15
N CYS A 69 -9.00 -25.28 5.35
CA CYS A 69 -8.27 -25.98 4.28
C CYS A 69 -7.68 -27.30 4.79
N ASP A 70 -7.18 -28.13 3.87
CA ASP A 70 -6.40 -29.32 4.20
C ASP A 70 -4.92 -29.11 3.80
N GLY A 71 -4.00 -29.26 4.75
CA GLY A 71 -2.57 -29.14 4.52
C GLY A 71 -2.01 -27.73 4.75
N GLN A 72 -0.69 -27.58 4.56
CA GLN A 72 0.03 -26.34 4.86
C GLN A 72 0.91 -25.85 3.71
N LEU A 73 0.97 -24.53 3.55
CA LEU A 73 1.87 -23.89 2.61
C LEU A 73 3.30 -23.99 3.15
N THR A 74 4.16 -24.68 2.41
CA THR A 74 5.58 -24.77 2.75
C THR A 74 6.33 -23.48 2.43
N GLY A 75 7.24 -23.09 3.34
CA GLY A 75 8.11 -21.95 3.18
C GLY A 75 7.51 -20.60 3.62
N GLY A 76 6.46 -20.62 4.44
CA GLY A 76 5.88 -19.45 5.07
C GLY A 76 4.88 -18.67 4.21
N PRO A 77 4.53 -17.44 4.64
CA PRO A 77 3.56 -16.59 3.94
C PRO A 77 3.95 -16.24 2.50
N SER A 78 2.95 -15.89 1.72
CA SER A 78 3.08 -15.52 0.30
C SER A 78 2.28 -14.24 0.03
N LEU A 79 2.85 -13.32 -0.75
CA LEU A 79 2.22 -12.04 -1.04
C LEU A 79 1.66 -12.03 -2.46
N TRP A 80 0.34 -11.97 -2.60
CA TRP A 80 -0.36 -12.09 -3.88
C TRP A 80 -0.86 -10.72 -4.33
N ASN A 81 -0.48 -10.26 -5.52
CA ASN A 81 -0.96 -8.97 -6.02
C ASN A 81 -2.48 -9.02 -6.19
N VAL A 82 -3.17 -7.90 -5.92
CA VAL A 82 -4.61 -7.72 -6.17
C VAL A 82 -5.02 -8.15 -7.58
N GLN A 83 -4.20 -7.88 -8.59
CA GLN A 83 -4.52 -8.28 -9.97
C GLN A 83 -4.50 -9.80 -10.16
N ASP A 84 -3.59 -10.51 -9.48
CA ASP A 84 -3.54 -11.97 -9.49
C ASP A 84 -4.70 -12.55 -8.70
N CYS A 85 -5.05 -11.97 -7.55
CA CYS A 85 -6.26 -12.33 -6.79
C CYS A 85 -7.52 -12.18 -7.65
N ARG A 86 -7.65 -11.07 -8.40
CA ARG A 86 -8.76 -10.87 -9.35
C ARG A 86 -8.76 -11.92 -10.47
N SER A 87 -7.58 -12.31 -10.94
CA SER A 87 -7.42 -13.35 -11.96
C SER A 87 -7.85 -14.72 -11.43
N VAL A 88 -7.44 -15.10 -10.22
CA VAL A 88 -7.91 -16.32 -9.52
C VAL A 88 -9.44 -16.33 -9.44
N ILE A 89 -10.04 -15.24 -8.97
CA ILE A 89 -11.50 -15.11 -8.88
C ILE A 89 -12.14 -15.28 -10.26
N ALA A 90 -11.64 -14.58 -11.28
CA ALA A 90 -12.22 -14.61 -12.61
C ALA A 90 -12.16 -16.01 -13.25
N VAL A 91 -11.02 -16.69 -13.10
CA VAL A 91 -10.72 -18.01 -13.68
C VAL A 91 -11.60 -19.09 -13.03
N PHE A 92 -11.65 -19.15 -11.70
CA PHE A 92 -12.29 -20.27 -11.00
C PHE A 92 -13.74 -20.02 -10.55
N LYS A 93 -14.27 -18.79 -10.68
CA LYS A 93 -15.67 -18.47 -10.32
C LYS A 93 -16.70 -19.32 -11.04
N THR A 94 -16.44 -19.71 -12.28
CA THR A 94 -17.37 -20.57 -13.04
C THR A 94 -17.36 -22.00 -12.50
N ALA A 95 -16.20 -22.55 -12.18
CA ALA A 95 -16.06 -23.87 -11.56
C ALA A 95 -16.77 -23.94 -10.21
N ALA A 96 -16.52 -22.96 -9.33
CA ALA A 96 -17.15 -22.86 -8.01
C ALA A 96 -18.68 -22.68 -8.05
N LYS A 97 -19.25 -22.25 -9.17
CA LYS A 97 -20.70 -22.16 -9.37
C LYS A 97 -21.32 -23.46 -9.86
N ARG A 98 -20.56 -24.27 -10.61
CA ARG A 98 -21.03 -25.55 -11.17
C ARG A 98 -21.02 -26.64 -10.12
N ASP A 99 -20.01 -26.62 -9.25
CA ASP A 99 -19.85 -27.60 -8.19
C ASP A 99 -19.51 -26.88 -6.87
N GLU A 100 -20.35 -27.10 -5.87
CA GLU A 100 -20.21 -26.53 -4.53
C GLU A 100 -19.05 -27.16 -3.74
N PHE A 101 -18.68 -28.40 -4.09
CA PHE A 101 -17.56 -29.13 -3.49
C PHE A 101 -16.29 -29.03 -4.33
N HIS A 102 -16.22 -28.07 -5.25
CA HIS A 102 -15.01 -27.84 -6.02
C HIS A 102 -13.87 -27.32 -5.13
N HIS A 103 -12.68 -27.92 -5.25
CA HIS A 103 -11.49 -27.56 -4.50
C HIS A 103 -10.35 -27.12 -5.42
N LEU A 104 -9.52 -26.21 -4.92
CA LEU A 104 -8.24 -25.87 -5.54
C LEU A 104 -7.11 -26.42 -4.68
N GLU A 105 -6.11 -26.98 -5.34
CA GLU A 105 -4.81 -27.26 -4.79
C GLU A 105 -3.90 -26.04 -5.01
N VAL A 106 -3.49 -25.39 -3.93
CA VAL A 106 -2.56 -24.27 -3.91
C VAL A 106 -1.17 -24.80 -3.57
N THR A 107 -0.23 -24.55 -4.45
CA THR A 107 1.19 -24.87 -4.25
C THR A 107 2.03 -23.62 -4.34
N ARG A 108 3.12 -23.62 -3.58
CA ARG A 108 4.08 -22.51 -3.54
C ARG A 108 5.50 -23.01 -3.75
N SER A 109 6.23 -22.27 -4.58
CA SER A 109 7.69 -22.32 -4.71
C SER A 109 8.30 -21.00 -4.21
N ALA A 110 9.63 -20.87 -4.28
CA ALA A 110 10.32 -19.67 -3.79
C ALA A 110 9.87 -18.35 -4.47
N ALA A 111 9.33 -18.40 -5.69
CA ALA A 111 8.90 -17.18 -6.41
C ALA A 111 7.50 -17.28 -7.04
N VAL A 112 6.95 -18.49 -7.19
CA VAL A 112 5.71 -18.72 -7.95
C VAL A 112 4.70 -19.44 -7.08
N VAL A 113 3.46 -18.94 -7.14
CA VAL A 113 2.28 -19.57 -6.58
C VAL A 113 1.51 -20.20 -7.74
N THR A 114 1.03 -21.43 -7.56
CA THR A 114 0.22 -22.15 -8.54
C THR A 114 -1.05 -22.66 -7.89
N LEU A 115 -2.19 -22.34 -8.49
CA LEU A 115 -3.50 -22.86 -8.12
C LEU A 115 -3.98 -23.78 -9.23
N ARG A 116 -4.28 -25.03 -8.87
CA ARG A 116 -4.76 -26.04 -9.80
C ARG A 116 -6.10 -26.58 -9.30
N GLU A 117 -7.03 -26.85 -10.21
CA GLU A 117 -8.20 -27.67 -9.87
C GLU A 117 -7.73 -29.03 -9.38
N ASP A 118 -8.33 -29.52 -8.30
CA ASP A 118 -8.07 -30.89 -7.82
C ASP A 118 -8.31 -31.86 -8.98
N PRO A 119 -7.30 -32.64 -9.42
CA PRO A 119 -7.43 -33.47 -10.60
C PRO A 119 -8.53 -34.51 -10.40
N ASN A 120 -9.67 -34.30 -11.06
CA ASN A 120 -10.58 -35.40 -11.33
C ASN A 120 -9.84 -36.42 -12.22
N LEU A 121 -10.14 -37.72 -12.02
CA LEU A 121 -9.41 -38.87 -12.61
C LEU A 121 -9.23 -38.87 -14.15
N PHE A 122 -9.80 -37.90 -14.87
CA PHE A 122 -10.00 -37.94 -16.32
C PHE A 122 -9.60 -36.67 -17.10
N ASP A 123 -9.18 -35.57 -16.46
CA ASP A 123 -8.74 -34.35 -17.17
C ASP A 123 -7.60 -33.61 -16.45
N ASP A 124 -6.73 -32.97 -17.22
CA ASP A 124 -5.79 -31.96 -16.72
C ASP A 124 -6.59 -30.70 -16.34
N GLY A 125 -7.10 -30.66 -15.11
CA GLY A 125 -7.88 -29.54 -14.58
C GLY A 125 -7.19 -28.18 -14.74
N LEU A 126 -7.97 -27.11 -14.69
CA LEU A 126 -7.51 -25.74 -14.94
C LEU A 126 -6.39 -25.34 -13.95
N SER A 127 -5.36 -24.67 -14.44
CA SER A 127 -4.22 -24.23 -13.63
C SER A 127 -3.89 -22.76 -13.90
N LEU A 128 -3.57 -22.02 -12.84
CA LEU A 128 -3.14 -20.63 -12.89
C LEU A 128 -1.90 -20.45 -12.02
N SER A 129 -0.86 -19.83 -12.58
CA SER A 129 0.38 -19.54 -11.86
C SER A 129 0.74 -18.06 -11.99
N PHE A 130 1.26 -17.47 -10.92
CA PHE A 130 1.74 -16.09 -10.88
C PHE A 130 2.92 -15.92 -9.92
N ALA A 131 3.67 -14.84 -10.09
CA ALA A 131 4.79 -14.51 -9.23
C ALA A 131 4.31 -13.89 -7.91
N GLN A 132 4.86 -14.33 -6.78
CA GLN A 132 4.62 -13.66 -5.49
C GLN A 132 5.43 -12.38 -5.39
N GLN A 133 4.89 -11.40 -4.67
CA GLN A 133 5.57 -10.13 -4.39
C GLN A 133 6.55 -10.29 -3.21
N PRO A 134 7.56 -9.40 -3.07
CA PRO A 134 8.51 -9.44 -1.96
C PRO A 134 7.81 -9.27 -0.61
N LEU A 135 8.03 -10.20 0.31
CA LEU A 135 7.33 -10.22 1.60
C LEU A 135 7.90 -9.18 2.56
N ALA A 136 9.22 -8.93 2.48
CA ALA A 136 9.97 -8.04 3.37
C ALA A 136 9.47 -6.59 3.43
N GLN A 137 8.73 -6.13 2.42
CA GLN A 137 8.21 -4.77 2.32
C GLN A 137 6.76 -4.66 2.84
N PHE A 138 6.06 -5.79 3.02
CA PHE A 138 4.70 -5.80 3.52
C PHE A 138 4.68 -5.72 5.06
N PRO A 139 3.83 -4.87 5.67
CA PRO A 139 3.83 -4.64 7.12
C PRO A 139 3.12 -5.76 7.92
N GLY A 140 3.36 -7.03 7.58
CA GLY A 140 2.65 -8.19 8.12
C GLY A 140 2.67 -8.29 9.66
N PRO A 141 3.85 -8.31 10.31
CA PRO A 141 3.93 -8.44 11.77
C PRO A 141 3.20 -7.31 12.52
N PHE A 142 3.40 -6.06 12.09
CA PHE A 142 2.73 -4.91 12.70
C PHE A 142 1.20 -4.98 12.58
N LEU A 143 0.69 -5.45 11.44
CA LEU A 143 -0.75 -5.64 11.26
C LEU A 143 -1.31 -6.69 12.19
N TYR A 144 -0.64 -7.83 12.35
CA TYR A 144 -1.09 -8.87 13.29
C TYR A 144 -0.96 -8.43 14.75
N ASP A 145 0.11 -7.73 15.11
CA ASP A 145 0.24 -7.12 16.44
C ASP A 145 -0.84 -6.07 16.72
N TYR A 146 -1.44 -5.47 15.70
CA TYR A 146 -2.54 -4.54 15.85
C TYR A 146 -3.90 -5.25 15.89
N LEU A 147 -4.12 -6.22 14.99
CA LEU A 147 -5.36 -6.99 14.85
C LEU A 147 -5.57 -7.93 16.04
N ALA A 148 -4.50 -8.59 16.51
CA ALA A 148 -4.55 -9.54 17.63
C ALA A 148 -4.51 -8.85 19.00
N ARG A 149 -4.53 -7.51 19.05
CA ARG A 149 -4.68 -6.81 20.33
C ARG A 149 -6.00 -7.27 20.95
N PRO A 150 -5.97 -7.80 22.18
CA PRO A 150 -7.21 -8.10 22.87
C PRO A 150 -8.03 -6.81 22.90
N THR A 151 -9.31 -6.95 22.55
CA THR A 151 -10.32 -5.97 22.89
C THR A 151 -10.35 -5.89 24.41
N ALA A 152 -9.50 -5.02 24.97
CA ALA A 152 -9.31 -4.93 26.40
C ALA A 152 -10.57 -4.36 27.03
N ASP A 153 -11.19 -5.09 27.94
CA ASP A 153 -12.37 -4.61 28.67
C ASP A 153 -12.11 -3.30 29.39
N GLU A 154 -10.84 -2.92 29.65
CA GLU A 154 -10.41 -1.62 30.16
C GLU A 154 -9.18 -1.08 29.40
N VAL A 155 -9.24 0.18 28.98
CA VAL A 155 -8.15 0.93 28.34
C VAL A 155 -7.65 1.99 29.31
N GLN A 156 -6.34 2.03 29.54
CA GLN A 156 -5.70 3.09 30.31
C GLN A 156 -5.61 4.37 29.48
N LEU A 157 -6.17 5.46 29.98
CA LEU A 157 -6.11 6.79 29.37
C LEU A 157 -4.76 7.48 29.68
N ASP A 158 -4.44 8.54 28.94
CA ASP A 158 -3.20 9.32 29.11
C ASP A 158 -3.05 9.96 30.50
N ASP A 159 -4.17 10.13 31.23
CA ASP A 159 -4.20 10.60 32.62
C ASP A 159 -4.05 9.47 33.66
N GLY A 160 -3.82 8.24 33.18
CA GLY A 160 -3.63 7.04 33.98
C GLY A 160 -4.91 6.35 34.42
N THR A 161 -6.11 6.87 34.11
CA THR A 161 -7.38 6.22 34.48
C THR A 161 -7.69 5.01 33.60
N MET A 162 -8.14 3.92 34.24
CA MET A 162 -8.66 2.74 33.53
C MET A 162 -10.12 3.00 33.15
N GLN A 163 -10.45 2.90 31.86
CA GLN A 163 -11.80 3.08 31.35
C GLN A 163 -12.25 1.85 30.58
N GLY A 164 -13.44 1.34 30.90
CA GLY A 164 -14.02 0.20 30.19
C GLY A 164 -14.07 0.38 28.66
N ALA A 165 -13.73 -0.63 27.86
CA ALA A 165 -13.87 -0.58 26.40
C ALA A 165 -15.33 -0.44 26.01
N LEU A 166 -15.64 0.70 25.39
CA LEU A 166 -16.95 0.96 24.80
C LEU A 166 -16.78 0.94 23.27
N PRO A 167 -17.69 0.32 22.51
CA PRO A 167 -17.66 0.37 21.05
C PRO A 167 -17.70 1.84 20.56
N ARG A 168 -16.67 2.30 19.83
CA ARG A 168 -16.47 3.72 19.50
C ARG A 168 -16.88 4.06 18.06
N THR A 169 -18.04 4.71 17.91
CA THR A 169 -18.32 5.62 16.79
C THR A 169 -19.01 6.86 17.34
N ASP A 170 -18.41 8.04 17.18
CA ASP A 170 -18.89 9.34 17.72
C ASP A 170 -19.96 10.01 16.83
N LEU A 171 -20.33 9.36 15.72
CA LEU A 171 -21.32 9.84 14.77
C LEU A 171 -22.51 8.88 14.71
N THR A 172 -23.61 9.28 15.31
CA THR A 172 -24.90 8.62 15.07
C THR A 172 -25.52 9.12 13.76
N GLY A 173 -26.27 8.26 13.07
CA GLY A 173 -27.01 8.67 11.86
C GLY A 173 -27.96 9.86 12.12
N SER A 174 -28.51 9.96 13.33
CA SER A 174 -29.35 11.09 13.77
C SER A 174 -28.57 12.42 13.86
N ASN A 175 -27.33 12.38 14.33
CA ASN A 175 -26.48 13.57 14.46
C ASN A 175 -26.10 14.17 13.10
N VAL A 176 -25.93 13.33 12.08
CA VAL A 176 -25.54 13.78 10.73
C VAL A 176 -26.76 14.03 9.82
N ALA A 177 -27.95 13.52 10.18
CA ALA A 177 -29.17 13.58 9.36
C ALA A 177 -29.54 15.00 8.88
N SER A 178 -29.41 16.00 9.75
CA SER A 178 -29.69 17.40 9.39
C SER A 178 -28.74 17.91 8.31
N PHE A 179 -27.46 17.55 8.40
CA PHE A 179 -26.45 17.91 7.40
C PHE A 179 -26.62 17.15 6.09
N VAL A 180 -27.04 15.88 6.15
CA VAL A 180 -27.40 15.07 4.96
C VAL A 180 -28.55 15.72 4.18
N ARG A 181 -29.63 16.12 4.86
CA ARG A 181 -30.76 16.81 4.19
C ARG A 181 -30.34 18.14 3.53
N ILE A 182 -29.42 18.87 4.16
CA ILE A 182 -28.92 20.15 3.64
C ILE A 182 -28.00 19.93 2.44
N ALA A 183 -27.12 18.93 2.51
CA ALA A 183 -26.24 18.50 1.43
C ALA A 183 -27.03 18.04 0.20
N ASP A 184 -28.05 17.19 0.41
CA ASP A 184 -28.91 16.68 -0.65
C ASP A 184 -29.68 17.80 -1.36
N ARG A 185 -30.35 18.69 -0.60
CA ARG A 185 -31.03 19.86 -1.17
C ARG A 185 -30.08 20.78 -1.95
N ARG A 186 -28.84 20.96 -1.48
CA ARG A 186 -27.83 21.80 -2.13
C ARG A 186 -27.03 21.08 -3.23
N ARG A 187 -27.26 19.78 -3.42
CA ARG A 187 -26.46 18.90 -4.30
C ARG A 187 -24.94 19.06 -4.08
N CYS A 188 -24.54 19.17 -2.82
CA CYS A 188 -23.15 19.38 -2.42
C CYS A 188 -22.74 18.26 -1.45
N SER A 189 -21.48 17.84 -1.47
CA SER A 189 -20.96 16.88 -0.50
C SER A 189 -20.77 17.52 0.88
N ILE A 190 -20.86 16.69 1.92
CA ILE A 190 -20.50 17.06 3.29
C ILE A 190 -18.99 16.86 3.44
N ARG A 191 -18.29 17.90 3.91
CA ARG A 191 -16.90 17.81 4.36
C ARG A 191 -16.85 17.99 5.87
N LEU A 192 -16.25 17.03 6.57
CA LEU A 192 -16.04 17.07 8.00
C LEU A 192 -14.57 17.37 8.27
N PHE A 193 -14.31 18.37 9.10
CA PHE A 193 -12.96 18.75 9.52
C PHE A 193 -12.83 18.37 10.98
N ARG A 194 -12.21 17.21 11.21
CA ARG A 194 -11.94 16.65 12.54
C ARG A 194 -10.51 16.99 12.95
N THR A 195 -10.36 17.49 14.17
CA THR A 195 -9.04 17.70 14.79
C THR A 195 -8.87 16.82 16.03
N HIS A 196 -9.95 16.51 16.79
CA HIS A 196 -9.93 15.62 17.95
C HIS A 196 -11.30 14.97 18.25
N GLN A 197 -11.35 13.76 18.85
CA GLN A 197 -12.59 12.99 19.11
C GLN A 197 -13.53 13.61 20.17
N ARG A 198 -13.09 14.65 20.88
CA ARG A 198 -13.85 15.35 21.94
C ARG A 198 -14.21 16.79 21.57
N GLU A 199 -13.83 17.24 20.39
CA GLU A 199 -14.06 18.62 19.96
C GLU A 199 -15.20 18.70 18.94
N SER A 200 -15.77 19.89 18.82
CA SER A 200 -16.84 20.15 17.86
C SER A 200 -16.32 19.99 16.44
N ILE A 201 -16.97 19.16 15.63
CA ILE A 201 -16.54 18.86 14.28
C ILE A 201 -17.06 19.96 13.35
N ALA A 202 -16.17 20.65 12.65
CA ALA A 202 -16.61 21.62 11.66
C ALA A 202 -17.14 20.89 10.42
N VAL A 203 -18.32 21.29 9.96
CA VAL A 203 -18.99 20.73 8.78
C VAL A 203 -19.02 21.81 7.70
N GLN A 204 -18.63 21.48 6.47
CA GLN A 204 -18.79 22.37 5.32
C GLN A 204 -19.57 21.68 4.20
N ILE A 205 -20.59 22.37 3.67
CA ILE A 205 -21.41 21.90 2.55
C ILE A 205 -21.34 22.95 1.44
N GLY A 206 -20.56 22.65 0.39
CA GLY A 206 -20.29 23.62 -0.67
C GLY A 206 -19.51 24.86 -0.18
N PRO A 207 -19.50 25.96 -0.95
CA PRO A 207 -18.73 27.16 -0.61
C PRO A 207 -19.40 28.07 0.43
N THR A 208 -20.72 27.91 0.66
CA THR A 208 -21.52 28.91 1.40
C THR A 208 -22.24 28.36 2.63
N TYR A 209 -22.00 27.11 3.04
CA TYR A 209 -22.58 26.56 4.26
C TYR A 209 -21.50 25.99 5.17
N ARG A 210 -21.44 26.51 6.40
CA ARG A 210 -20.71 25.94 7.51
C ARG A 210 -21.67 25.55 8.62
N GLY A 211 -21.42 24.41 9.23
CA GLY A 211 -22.10 23.90 10.40
C GLY A 211 -21.10 23.44 11.43
N ILE A 212 -21.59 23.20 12.64
CA ILE A 212 -20.82 22.58 13.71
C ILE A 212 -21.61 21.35 14.11
N LEU A 213 -20.95 20.21 14.09
CA LEU A 213 -21.47 18.98 14.60
C LEU A 213 -20.88 18.77 16.00
N MET A 214 -21.73 18.90 17.00
CA MET A 214 -21.34 18.49 18.34
C MET A 214 -21.29 16.96 18.36
N PRO A 215 -20.20 16.35 18.85
CA PRO A 215 -20.24 14.91 19.13
C PRO A 215 -21.44 14.65 20.04
N ALA A 216 -22.22 13.60 19.76
CA ALA A 216 -23.30 13.21 20.67
C ALA A 216 -22.70 13.02 22.07
N ARG A 217 -23.41 13.46 23.11
CA ARG A 217 -23.19 12.84 24.42
C ARG A 217 -23.54 11.38 24.27
N TYR A 218 -22.58 10.53 24.60
CA TYR A 218 -22.60 9.09 24.46
C TYR A 218 -23.97 8.49 24.76
N GLU A 219 -24.52 7.78 23.78
CA GLU A 219 -25.54 6.78 24.07
C GLU A 219 -24.78 5.45 24.18
N PRO A 220 -24.73 4.82 25.37
CA PRO A 220 -24.18 3.48 25.48
C PRO A 220 -25.09 2.55 24.68
N THR A 221 -24.65 2.13 23.50
CA THR A 221 -25.22 0.93 22.89
C THR A 221 -24.76 -0.23 23.78
N SER A 222 -25.69 -0.90 24.45
CA SER A 222 -25.48 -2.10 25.28
C SER A 222 -25.09 -3.34 24.46
N ASP A 223 -24.44 -3.13 23.32
CA ASP A 223 -24.01 -4.21 22.45
C ASP A 223 -22.64 -4.67 22.91
N GLU A 224 -22.65 -5.66 23.79
CA GLU A 224 -21.49 -6.50 24.17
C GLU A 224 -21.02 -7.39 23.01
N ARG A 225 -21.19 -6.94 21.76
CA ARG A 225 -20.80 -7.71 20.58
C ARG A 225 -19.31 -7.50 20.34
N THR A 226 -18.52 -8.49 20.75
CA THR A 226 -17.16 -8.71 20.24
C THR A 226 -17.24 -9.19 18.78
N PRO A 227 -16.19 -8.98 17.96
CA PRO A 227 -16.11 -9.63 16.66
C PRO A 227 -16.30 -11.14 16.81
N ASP A 228 -17.15 -11.74 15.97
CA ASP A 228 -17.44 -13.18 16.01
C ASP A 228 -16.29 -14.05 15.45
N ASN A 229 -15.26 -13.41 14.87
CA ASN A 229 -14.14 -14.07 14.19
C ASN A 229 -12.80 -13.78 14.86
N ASP A 230 -11.97 -14.81 14.98
CA ASP A 230 -10.62 -14.72 15.52
C ASP A 230 -9.60 -14.17 14.51
N VAL A 231 -8.51 -13.62 15.03
CA VAL A 231 -7.35 -13.22 14.22
C VAL A 231 -6.35 -14.37 14.16
N VAL A 232 -6.24 -14.96 12.97
CA VAL A 232 -5.35 -16.09 12.68
C VAL A 232 -4.04 -15.56 12.09
N ALA A 233 -3.04 -15.40 12.95
CA ALA A 233 -1.69 -14.98 12.58
C ALA A 233 -0.81 -16.17 12.15
N PRO A 234 0.18 -15.97 11.26
CA PRO A 234 1.24 -16.96 11.08
C PRO A 234 2.12 -16.99 12.33
N ASP A 235 3.03 -17.96 12.41
CA ASP A 235 4.14 -17.89 13.38
C ASP A 235 4.91 -16.58 13.16
N LEU A 236 4.75 -15.63 14.09
CA LEU A 236 5.32 -14.30 13.98
C LEU A 236 6.85 -14.32 14.09
N GLU A 237 7.43 -15.22 14.89
CA GLU A 237 8.89 -15.34 15.00
C GLU A 237 9.49 -15.89 13.71
N GLU A 238 8.85 -16.91 13.12
CA GLU A 238 9.22 -17.42 11.79
C GLU A 238 9.04 -16.35 10.70
N LEU A 239 7.94 -15.58 10.72
CA LEU A 239 7.71 -14.50 9.76
C LEU A 239 8.81 -13.44 9.82
N HIS A 240 9.21 -13.00 11.02
CA HIS A 240 10.33 -12.07 11.18
C HIS A 240 11.63 -12.67 10.60
N ARG A 241 11.92 -13.94 10.90
CA ARG A 241 13.10 -14.64 10.35
C ARG A 241 13.10 -14.70 8.81
N LEU A 242 11.93 -14.95 8.20
CA LEU A 242 11.79 -14.98 6.74
C LEU A 242 12.00 -13.59 6.11
N ILE A 243 11.43 -12.54 6.72
CA ILE A 243 11.61 -11.16 6.28
C ILE A 243 13.08 -10.75 6.37
N ASP A 244 13.76 -11.07 7.47
CA ASP A 244 15.17 -10.73 7.66
C ASP A 244 16.07 -11.54 6.71
N ALA A 245 15.76 -12.81 6.45
CA ALA A 245 16.45 -13.62 5.46
C ALA A 245 16.30 -13.08 4.03
N GLU A 246 15.11 -12.63 3.65
CA GLU A 246 14.87 -11.99 2.35
C GLU A 246 15.65 -10.68 2.23
N ARG A 247 15.63 -9.82 3.26
CA ARG A 247 16.43 -8.58 3.29
C ARG A 247 17.93 -8.86 3.22
N ALA A 248 18.41 -9.88 3.94
CA ALA A 248 19.82 -10.28 3.89
C ALA A 248 20.21 -10.83 2.51
N ALA A 249 19.32 -11.57 1.85
CA ALA A 249 19.53 -12.06 0.49
C ALA A 249 19.53 -10.92 -0.54
N GLU A 250 18.62 -9.94 -0.41
CA GLU A 250 18.61 -8.72 -1.22
C GLU A 250 19.90 -7.91 -1.03
N GLN A 251 20.34 -7.74 0.22
CA GLN A 251 21.57 -7.03 0.53
C GLN A 251 22.80 -7.78 -0.01
N ALA A 252 22.86 -9.10 0.15
CA ALA A 252 23.94 -9.91 -0.41
C ALA A 252 23.95 -9.89 -1.96
N ALA A 253 22.78 -9.87 -2.60
CA ALA A 253 22.67 -9.71 -4.05
C ALA A 253 23.17 -8.31 -4.48
N ALA A 254 22.81 -7.25 -3.75
CA ALA A 254 23.30 -5.90 -3.98
C ALA A 254 24.81 -5.77 -3.76
N ASP A 255 25.35 -6.41 -2.72
CA ASP A 255 26.78 -6.43 -2.40
C ASP A 255 27.60 -7.26 -3.41
N SER A 256 26.98 -8.29 -4.01
CA SER A 256 27.61 -9.12 -5.06
C SER A 256 27.62 -8.47 -6.45
N ALA A 257 26.82 -7.42 -6.66
CA ALA A 257 26.83 -6.62 -7.87
C ALA A 257 28.07 -5.70 -7.88
N ALA A 258 29.23 -6.27 -8.22
CA ALA A 258 30.49 -5.53 -8.37
C ALA A 258 30.33 -4.35 -9.36
N PRO A 259 31.03 -3.22 -9.15
CA PRO A 259 30.83 -2.02 -9.96
C PRO A 259 31.47 -2.19 -11.34
N ALA A 260 30.68 -2.06 -12.39
CA ALA A 260 31.22 -1.92 -13.73
C ALA A 260 31.89 -0.53 -13.89
N THR A 261 33.22 -0.56 -13.88
CA THR A 261 34.16 0.43 -14.44
C THR A 261 34.23 1.84 -13.84
N ALA A 262 35.30 2.09 -13.07
CA ALA A 262 35.98 3.39 -12.94
C ALA A 262 37.03 3.53 -14.08
N PRO A 263 37.62 4.70 -14.44
CA PRO A 263 38.07 5.82 -13.56
C PRO A 263 37.68 7.23 -14.08
N VAL A 264 37.79 8.33 -13.33
CA VAL A 264 39.01 9.13 -13.08
C VAL A 264 38.93 9.87 -11.74
N ALA A 265 40.09 9.92 -11.09
CA ALA A 265 40.40 10.48 -9.79
C ALA A 265 40.14 11.98 -9.63
N GLY A 266 39.85 12.37 -8.38
CA GLY A 266 40.24 13.67 -7.84
C GLY A 266 39.11 14.48 -7.20
N ALA A 267 38.72 14.13 -5.96
CA ALA A 267 38.43 15.09 -4.90
C ALA A 267 38.05 14.31 -3.62
N GLU A 268 38.84 14.51 -2.57
CA GLU A 268 38.56 14.06 -1.21
C GLU A 268 37.28 14.73 -0.68
N VAL A 269 36.35 13.97 -0.11
CA VAL A 269 35.36 14.50 0.85
C VAL A 269 35.10 13.45 1.93
N GLU A 270 35.19 13.90 3.18
CA GLU A 270 35.14 13.11 4.41
C GLU A 270 33.79 12.40 4.69
N PRO A 271 33.80 11.31 5.49
CA PRO A 271 32.61 10.56 5.86
C PRO A 271 32.01 11.09 7.16
N HIS A 272 30.89 11.79 7.08
CA HIS A 272 29.94 11.94 8.19
C HIS A 272 28.63 12.50 7.66
N LEU A 273 27.54 11.73 7.77
CA LEU A 273 26.15 12.20 7.95
C LEU A 273 25.19 10.99 7.94
N PHE A 274 25.16 10.27 9.06
CA PHE A 274 23.91 9.67 9.53
C PHE A 274 23.55 10.35 10.86
N ALA A 275 22.28 10.78 10.95
CA ALA A 275 21.57 11.34 12.09
C ALA A 275 21.86 12.81 12.49
N ALA A 276 20.97 13.71 12.05
CA ALA A 276 20.50 14.85 12.83
C ALA A 276 19.02 15.14 12.46
N PRO A 277 18.20 15.65 13.40
CA PRO A 277 16.77 15.83 13.21
C PRO A 277 16.46 16.94 12.19
N LEU A 278 15.31 16.83 11.53
CA LEU A 278 14.77 17.84 10.61
C LEU A 278 14.60 19.18 11.34
N VAL A 279 15.57 20.08 11.13
CA VAL A 279 15.39 21.52 11.37
C VAL A 279 15.30 22.18 10.01
N ASP A 280 14.21 22.90 9.80
CA ASP A 280 13.91 23.66 8.59
C ASP A 280 14.97 24.75 8.38
N HIS A 281 15.76 24.63 7.33
CA HIS A 281 16.62 25.69 6.80
C HIS A 281 16.35 25.82 5.31
N PRO A 282 15.90 27.01 4.83
CA PRO A 282 15.71 27.22 3.40
C PRO A 282 17.07 27.16 2.69
N PRO A 283 17.19 26.44 1.56
CA PRO A 283 18.44 26.41 0.80
C PRO A 283 18.76 27.80 0.21
N PRO A 284 20.04 28.12 -0.03
CA PRO A 284 20.44 29.36 -0.69
C PRO A 284 19.79 29.45 -2.07
N ASP A 285 19.49 30.67 -2.51
CA ASP A 285 18.82 30.93 -3.79
C ASP A 285 19.75 30.54 -4.96
N ARG A 286 19.69 29.27 -5.36
CA ARG A 286 20.32 28.79 -6.60
C ARG A 286 19.63 29.47 -7.77
N GLY A 287 20.42 30.02 -8.69
CA GLY A 287 19.91 30.66 -9.90
C GLY A 287 18.96 29.71 -10.64
N ILE A 288 17.91 30.26 -11.24
CA ILE A 288 16.89 29.49 -11.97
C ILE A 288 17.56 28.66 -13.07
N ASP A 289 18.56 29.23 -13.75
CA ASP A 289 19.30 28.61 -14.85
C ASP A 289 20.09 27.35 -14.41
N GLU A 290 20.66 27.36 -13.20
CA GLU A 290 21.39 26.19 -12.67
C GLU A 290 20.43 25.03 -12.37
N LEU A 291 19.27 25.34 -11.78
CA LEU A 291 18.26 24.33 -11.46
C LEU A 291 17.60 23.74 -12.72
N LEU A 292 17.51 24.51 -13.80
CA LEU A 292 16.97 24.04 -15.07
C LEU A 292 17.91 23.04 -15.73
N ILE A 293 19.22 23.28 -15.68
CA ILE A 293 20.24 22.35 -16.21
C ILE A 293 20.24 21.06 -15.38
N ASP A 294 20.24 21.16 -14.04
CA ASP A 294 20.16 20.01 -13.15
C ASP A 294 18.88 19.19 -13.38
N ALA A 295 17.75 19.88 -13.62
CA ALA A 295 16.48 19.23 -13.93
C ALA A 295 16.52 18.51 -15.30
N ALA A 296 17.11 19.14 -16.33
CA ALA A 296 17.25 18.54 -17.65
C ALA A 296 18.11 17.28 -17.60
N GLU A 297 19.27 17.35 -16.93
CA GLU A 297 20.18 16.22 -16.79
C GLU A 297 19.49 15.05 -16.08
N LEU A 298 18.76 15.34 -15.01
CA LEU A 298 18.05 14.33 -14.24
C LEU A 298 16.90 13.71 -15.03
N VAL A 299 16.11 14.50 -15.76
CA VAL A 299 14.97 14.00 -16.54
C VAL A 299 15.43 13.19 -17.75
N ILE A 300 16.47 13.63 -18.46
CA ILE A 300 17.03 12.89 -19.60
C ILE A 300 17.68 11.59 -19.11
N THR A 301 18.47 11.63 -18.04
CA THR A 301 19.14 10.42 -17.53
C THR A 301 18.16 9.39 -16.97
N THR A 302 17.07 9.84 -16.33
CA THR A 302 16.07 8.94 -15.75
C THR A 302 14.95 8.55 -16.72
N GLN A 303 14.86 9.21 -17.87
CA GLN A 303 13.75 9.11 -18.83
C GLN A 303 12.37 9.27 -18.15
N PHE A 304 12.29 10.08 -17.09
CA PHE A 304 11.10 10.22 -16.26
C PHE A 304 10.88 11.67 -15.79
N GLY A 305 9.93 12.39 -16.40
CA GLY A 305 9.65 13.80 -16.09
C GLY A 305 8.47 14.01 -15.12
N SER A 306 8.65 13.81 -13.80
CA SER A 306 7.58 14.08 -12.80
C SER A 306 7.94 15.17 -11.77
N PRO A 307 6.97 16.03 -11.37
CA PRO A 307 7.24 17.12 -10.42
C PRO A 307 7.70 16.61 -9.04
N SER A 308 7.18 15.47 -8.59
CA SER A 308 7.53 14.85 -7.31
C SER A 308 8.96 14.31 -7.28
N MET A 309 9.46 13.82 -8.42
CA MET A 309 10.84 13.37 -8.55
C MET A 309 11.79 14.58 -8.48
N LEU A 310 11.53 15.63 -9.27
CA LEU A 310 12.34 16.85 -9.26
C LEU A 310 12.33 17.55 -7.89
N SER A 311 11.18 17.64 -7.22
CA SER A 311 11.10 18.28 -5.90
C SER A 311 11.96 17.57 -4.85
N ARG A 312 12.04 16.23 -4.91
CA ARG A 312 12.82 15.42 -3.96
C ARG A 312 14.31 15.43 -4.29
N LYS A 313 14.65 15.29 -5.57
CA LYS A 313 16.04 15.17 -6.02
C LYS A 313 16.78 16.51 -6.05
N LEU A 314 16.12 17.59 -6.46
CA LEU A 314 16.69 18.94 -6.47
C LEU A 314 16.44 19.71 -5.16
N ARG A 315 15.71 19.10 -4.20
CA ARG A 315 15.30 19.71 -2.92
C ARG A 315 14.62 21.06 -3.10
N VAL A 316 13.78 21.18 -4.13
CA VAL A 316 12.99 22.38 -4.44
C VAL A 316 11.53 22.15 -4.09
N GLY A 317 10.82 23.22 -3.71
CA GLY A 317 9.38 23.14 -3.46
C GLY A 317 8.59 22.66 -4.69
N HIS A 318 7.48 21.97 -4.48
CA HIS A 318 6.68 21.36 -5.55
C HIS A 318 6.29 22.36 -6.66
N ALA A 319 5.90 23.59 -6.29
CA ALA A 319 5.58 24.64 -7.25
C ALA A 319 6.77 25.04 -8.15
N ARG A 320 8.01 24.99 -7.63
CA ARG A 320 9.23 25.25 -8.40
C ARG A 320 9.57 24.08 -9.31
N ALA A 321 9.36 22.84 -8.86
CA ALA A 321 9.51 21.64 -9.68
C ALA A 321 8.53 21.58 -10.87
N VAL A 322 7.29 22.05 -10.68
CA VAL A 322 6.32 22.18 -11.79
C VAL A 322 6.81 23.19 -12.84
N ARG A 323 7.28 24.37 -12.39
CA ARG A 323 7.83 25.39 -13.31
C ARG A 323 9.05 24.90 -14.08
N LEU A 324 9.94 24.14 -13.43
CA LEU A 324 11.08 23.53 -14.12
C LEU A 324 10.65 22.57 -15.23
N LEU A 325 9.58 21.79 -15.04
CA LEU A 325 9.04 20.92 -16.10
C LEU A 325 8.38 21.70 -17.24
N ASP A 326 7.72 22.82 -16.92
CA ASP A 326 7.16 23.72 -17.93
C ASP A 326 8.27 24.40 -18.78
N GLU A 327 9.38 24.76 -18.15
CA GLU A 327 10.56 25.30 -18.85
C GLU A 327 11.23 24.22 -19.71
N LEU A 328 11.40 23.00 -19.19
CA LEU A 328 11.91 21.86 -19.98
C LEU A 328 11.02 21.51 -21.19
N GLU A 329 9.71 21.75 -21.11
CA GLU A 329 8.78 21.59 -22.24
C GLU A 329 9.05 22.66 -23.32
N GLN A 330 9.25 23.92 -22.92
CA GLN A 330 9.58 25.01 -23.84
C GLN A 330 10.91 24.77 -24.56
N HIS A 331 11.84 24.07 -23.92
CA HIS A 331 13.12 23.68 -24.48
C HIS A 331 13.08 22.36 -25.27
N GLY A 332 11.91 21.72 -25.39
CA GLY A 332 11.74 20.48 -26.15
C GLY A 332 12.38 19.24 -25.51
N VAL A 333 12.68 19.30 -24.20
CA VAL A 333 13.24 18.17 -23.43
C VAL A 333 12.14 17.20 -23.01
N VAL A 334 10.95 17.72 -22.65
CA VAL A 334 9.78 16.93 -22.28
C VAL A 334 8.57 17.29 -23.15
N GLY A 335 7.68 16.33 -23.36
CA GLY A 335 6.44 16.49 -24.10
C GLY A 335 5.35 17.23 -23.31
N PRO A 336 4.23 17.55 -23.98
CA PRO A 336 3.14 18.30 -23.37
C PRO A 336 2.50 17.56 -22.20
N ALA A 337 1.94 18.31 -21.26
CA ALA A 337 1.30 17.75 -20.07
C ALA A 337 0.09 16.85 -20.43
N ALA A 338 0.22 15.54 -20.21
CA ALA A 338 -0.85 14.56 -20.36
C ALA A 338 -1.59 14.33 -19.03
N GLY A 339 -2.39 15.31 -18.59
CA GLY A 339 -3.18 15.21 -17.35
C GLY A 339 -2.32 15.18 -16.07
N SER A 340 -2.70 14.39 -15.07
CA SER A 340 -2.06 14.37 -13.73
C SER A 340 -0.83 13.45 -13.60
N ARG A 341 -0.15 13.14 -14.71
CA ARG A 341 0.93 12.14 -14.78
C ARG A 341 2.26 12.73 -15.28
N SER A 342 3.32 11.94 -15.14
CA SER A 342 4.67 12.18 -15.66
C SER A 342 4.65 12.54 -17.15
N ARG A 343 5.54 13.43 -17.56
CA ARG A 343 5.72 13.84 -18.96
C ARG A 343 6.65 12.90 -19.69
N ASP A 344 6.35 12.64 -20.95
CA ASP A 344 7.21 11.87 -21.85
C ASP A 344 8.50 12.66 -22.12
N VAL A 345 9.65 12.00 -22.05
CA VAL A 345 10.94 12.62 -22.34
C VAL A 345 11.21 12.49 -23.84
N LEU A 346 11.48 13.62 -24.51
CA LEU A 346 11.66 13.68 -25.96
C LEU A 346 13.12 13.54 -26.39
N VAL A 347 14.04 13.63 -25.43
CA VAL A 347 15.50 13.58 -25.64
C VAL A 347 16.05 12.29 -25.05
N ASP A 348 16.76 11.52 -25.87
CA ASP A 348 17.43 10.30 -25.45
C ASP A 348 18.69 10.64 -24.63
N VAL A 349 19.11 9.73 -23.75
CA VAL A 349 20.35 9.80 -22.97
C VAL A 349 21.58 10.01 -23.86
N VAL A 350 21.57 9.47 -25.09
CA VAL A 350 22.66 9.66 -26.07
C VAL A 350 22.81 11.13 -26.50
N GLU A 351 21.74 11.92 -26.43
CA GLU A 351 21.70 13.33 -26.79
C GLU A 351 21.80 14.27 -25.58
N LEU A 352 22.18 13.74 -24.41
CA LEU A 352 22.29 14.49 -23.16
C LEU A 352 23.26 15.68 -23.27
N THR A 353 24.51 15.44 -23.69
CA THR A 353 25.53 16.49 -23.82
C THR A 353 25.08 17.64 -24.76
N PRO A 354 24.63 17.38 -26.00
CA PRO A 354 24.16 18.45 -26.87
C PRO A 354 22.86 19.12 -26.39
N ALA A 355 22.02 18.46 -25.60
CA ALA A 355 20.84 19.07 -24.99
C ALA A 355 21.20 20.02 -23.84
N LEU A 356 22.14 19.63 -22.97
CA LEU A 356 22.63 20.50 -21.89
C LEU A 356 23.40 21.71 -22.43
N ASP A 357 24.16 21.56 -23.52
CA ASP A 357 24.88 22.67 -24.14
C ASP A 357 23.92 23.72 -24.76
N LYS A 358 22.76 23.29 -25.30
CA LYS A 358 21.70 24.20 -25.75
C LYS A 358 21.06 24.99 -24.62
N LEU A 359 20.85 24.35 -23.46
CA LEU A 359 20.32 25.01 -22.26
C LEU A 359 21.33 26.01 -21.67
N ARG A 360 22.62 25.67 -21.69
CA ARG A 360 23.73 26.56 -21.26
C ARG A 360 23.94 27.74 -22.21
N GLY A 361 23.67 27.57 -23.51
CA GLY A 361 23.88 28.57 -24.55
C GLY A 361 22.80 29.65 -24.67
N ASN A 362 21.65 29.51 -23.99
CA ASN A 362 20.56 30.50 -24.02
C ASN A 362 20.68 31.60 -22.93
N GLY A 363 21.75 31.57 -22.12
CA GLY A 363 22.05 32.55 -21.08
C GLY A 363 22.98 33.70 -21.53
N GLY A 364 22.51 34.54 -22.47
CA GLY A 364 22.94 35.97 -22.59
C GLY A 364 23.31 36.49 -23.99
N PRO A 365 23.23 37.82 -24.26
CA PRO A 365 22.24 38.81 -23.82
C PRO A 365 21.29 39.25 -24.97
N GLY A 366 20.09 39.69 -24.60
CA GLY A 366 19.29 40.65 -25.37
C GLY A 366 19.30 42.00 -24.66
#